data_AF-A0A8K0C845-F1
#
_entry.id   AF-A0A8K0C845-F1
#
_cell.length_a   1.000
_cell.length_b   1.000
_cell.length_c   1.000
_cell.angle_alpha   90.00
_cell.angle_beta   90.00
_cell.angle_gamma   90.00
#
_symmetry.space_group_name_H-M   'P 1'
#
loop_
_entity.id
_entity.type
_entity.pdbx_description
1 polymer ?
#
loop_
_entity_poly.entity_id
_entity_poly.type
_entity_poly.pdbx_seq_one_letter_code
_entity_poly.pdbx_strand_id
1 'polypeptide(L)'
;TIMEMETREEFLPPRSRADLTALPTKQYLDETVVPILIQALEYLAKERPPEPINALCVYLLKYKSKFEKYCNIEPPQNKKENEDGGE
;
A
#
# COMPACT_ATOMS: atom_id res chain seq x y z
N THR A 1 34.27 -7.31 0.47
CA THR A 1 32.82 -7.62 0.42
C THR A 1 32.09 -6.29 0.27
N ILE A 2 31.91 -5.82 -0.96
CA ILE A 2 30.63 -5.92 -1.71
C ILE A 2 29.45 -5.50 -0.82
N MET A 3 29.02 -4.25 -0.97
CA MET A 3 27.68 -3.92 -1.51
C MET A 3 27.61 -2.40 -1.72
N GLU A 4 27.98 -2.00 -2.93
CA GLU A 4 27.47 -0.80 -3.59
C GLU A 4 25.93 -0.86 -3.56
N MET A 5 25.29 0.19 -3.07
CA MET A 5 23.84 0.38 -3.18
C MET A 5 23.59 1.64 -4.00
N GLU A 6 24.10 1.64 -5.23
CA GLU A 6 23.70 2.56 -6.27
C GLU A 6 22.80 1.81 -7.24
N THR A 7 21.63 2.37 -7.52
CA THR A 7 20.64 1.90 -8.51
C THR A 7 19.81 0.67 -8.12
N ARG A 8 18.68 0.91 -7.45
CA ARG A 8 17.46 0.11 -7.61
C ARG A 8 16.29 1.04 -7.31
N GLU A 9 15.40 1.18 -8.29
CA GLU A 9 14.00 1.56 -8.10
C GLU A 9 13.56 1.13 -6.70
N GLU A 10 13.02 2.05 -5.90
CA GLU A 10 12.71 1.84 -4.49
C GLU A 10 11.79 0.62 -4.28
N PHE A 11 12.36 -0.57 -4.23
CA PHE A 11 11.72 -1.78 -3.74
C PHE A 11 11.80 -1.68 -2.22
N LEU A 12 11.06 -0.71 -1.69
CA LEU A 12 10.77 -0.68 -0.27
C LEU A 12 10.12 -2.03 0.05
N PRO A 13 10.69 -2.82 0.98
CA PRO A 13 10.07 -4.07 1.36
C PRO A 13 8.61 -3.78 1.73
N PRO A 14 7.64 -4.59 1.27
CA PRO A 14 6.24 -4.37 1.57
C PRO A 14 6.09 -4.27 3.08
N ARG A 15 5.84 -3.05 3.56
CA ARG A 15 5.75 -2.76 4.99
C ARG A 15 4.56 -3.52 5.54
N SER A 16 4.75 -4.14 6.70
CA SER A 16 3.66 -4.85 7.34
C SER A 16 2.55 -3.85 7.69
N ARG A 17 1.30 -4.33 7.74
CA ARG A 17 0.17 -3.49 8.14
C ARG A 17 0.37 -2.89 9.55
N ALA A 18 1.14 -3.56 10.41
CA ALA A 18 1.51 -3.07 11.72
C ALA A 18 2.43 -1.83 11.63
N ASP A 19 3.38 -1.85 10.70
CA ASP A 19 4.31 -0.73 10.48
C ASP A 19 3.56 0.52 10.00
N LEU A 20 2.51 0.36 9.19
CA LEU A 20 1.69 1.48 8.72
C LEU A 20 0.96 2.21 9.86
N THR A 21 0.42 1.48 10.84
CA THR A 21 -0.33 2.08 11.95
C THR A 21 0.54 2.88 12.93
N ALA A 22 1.85 2.64 12.92
CA ALA A 22 2.82 3.35 13.75
C ALA A 22 3.35 4.62 13.08
N LEU A 23 3.02 4.88 11.81
CA LEU A 23 3.53 6.03 11.08
C LEU A 23 2.92 7.34 11.57
N PRO A 24 3.68 8.46 11.53
CA PRO A 24 3.11 9.79 11.67
C PRO A 24 1.99 10.02 10.64
N THR A 25 0.95 10.77 11.03
CA THR A 25 -0.28 10.96 10.24
C THR A 25 -0.02 11.33 8.79
N LYS A 26 0.89 12.28 8.54
CA LYS A 26 1.24 12.70 7.17
C LYS A 26 1.77 11.52 6.36
N GLN A 27 2.72 10.79 6.93
CA GLN A 27 3.36 9.67 6.24
C GLN A 27 2.39 8.51 5.98
N TYR A 28 1.50 8.22 6.94
CA TYR A 28 0.43 7.24 6.75
C TYR A 28 -0.44 7.60 5.54
N LEU A 29 -0.86 8.86 5.41
CA LEU A 29 -1.70 9.30 4.29
C LEU A 29 -0.92 9.29 2.97
N ASP A 30 0.31 9.80 2.97
CA ASP A 30 1.20 9.86 1.81
C ASP A 30 1.47 8.46 1.23
N GLU A 31 1.59 7.45 2.09
CA GLU A 31 1.84 6.07 1.66
C GLU A 31 0.56 5.33 1.24
N THR A 32 -0.58 5.58 1.89
CA THR A 32 -1.79 4.75 1.70
C THR A 32 -2.74 5.29 0.64
N VAL A 33 -3.14 6.56 0.73
CA VAL A 33 -4.31 7.08 -0.02
C VAL A 33 -4.01 8.30 -0.86
N VAL A 34 -2.99 9.08 -0.54
CA VAL A 34 -2.66 10.32 -1.26
C VAL A 34 -2.36 10.07 -2.75
N PRO A 35 -1.60 9.03 -3.16
CA PRO A 35 -1.28 8.82 -4.57
C PRO A 35 -2.51 8.61 -5.45
N ILE A 36 -3.49 7.84 -4.98
CA ILE A 36 -4.75 7.61 -5.71
C ILE A 36 -5.66 8.83 -5.66
N LEU A 37 -5.66 9.58 -4.54
CA LEU A 37 -6.44 10.82 -4.41
C LEU A 37 -5.94 11.91 -5.36
N ILE A 38 -4.63 12.09 -5.52
CA ILE A 38 -4.08 13.07 -6.48
C ILE A 38 -4.57 12.77 -7.89
N GLN A 39 -4.46 11.53 -8.36
CA GLN A 39 -4.92 11.16 -9.71
C GLN A 39 -6.43 11.30 -9.89
N ALA A 40 -7.20 10.97 -8.85
CA ALA A 40 -8.65 11.15 -8.89
C ALA A 40 -9.05 12.64 -8.93
N LEU A 41 -8.33 13.50 -8.19
CA LEU A 41 -8.55 14.95 -8.22
C LEU A 41 -8.17 15.57 -9.57
N GLU A 42 -7.09 15.11 -10.21
CA GLU A 42 -6.73 15.50 -11.57
C GLU A 42 -7.83 15.13 -12.57
N TYR A 43 -8.39 13.93 -12.45
CA TYR A 43 -9.54 13.48 -13.25
C TYR A 43 -10.77 14.38 -13.06
N LEU A 44 -11.13 14.72 -11.82
CA LEU A 44 -12.25 15.62 -11.53
C LEU A 44 -12.01 17.03 -12.07
N ALA A 45 -10.80 17.55 -11.94
CA ALA A 45 -10.43 18.88 -12.42
C ALA A 45 -10.56 18.99 -13.95
N LYS A 46 -10.26 17.89 -14.65
CA LYS A 46 -10.31 17.80 -16.12
C LYS A 46 -11.73 17.57 -16.65
N GLU A 47 -12.44 16.56 -16.15
CA GLU A 47 -13.74 16.14 -16.70
C GLU A 47 -14.92 16.94 -16.12
N ARG A 48 -14.75 17.52 -14.92
CA ARG A 48 -15.79 18.25 -14.17
C ARG A 48 -17.16 17.57 -14.23
N PRO A 49 -17.27 16.30 -13.79
CA PRO A 49 -18.52 15.56 -13.84
C PRO A 49 -19.60 16.24 -12.99
N PRO A 50 -20.90 16.07 -13.33
CA PRO A 50 -22.01 16.71 -12.62
C PRO A 50 -22.09 16.31 -11.14
N GLU A 51 -21.64 15.10 -10.81
CA GLU A 51 -21.64 14.53 -9.47
C GLU A 51 -20.20 14.21 -9.03
N PRO A 52 -19.42 15.22 -8.58
CA PRO A 52 -17.98 15.07 -8.35
C PRO A 52 -17.64 14.06 -7.24
N ILE A 53 -18.47 13.97 -6.19
CA ILE A 53 -18.26 13.03 -5.09
C ILE A 53 -18.47 11.59 -5.56
N ASN A 54 -19.56 11.33 -6.28
CA ASN A 54 -19.84 9.98 -6.81
C ASN A 54 -18.76 9.57 -7.81
N ALA A 55 -18.33 10.47 -8.69
CA ALA A 55 -17.24 10.21 -9.64
C ALA A 55 -15.92 9.87 -8.92
N LEU A 56 -15.59 10.58 -7.84
CA LEU A 56 -14.42 10.28 -7.00
C LEU A 56 -14.51 8.88 -6.39
N CYS A 57 -15.62 8.53 -5.76
CA CYS A 57 -15.81 7.20 -5.16
C CYS A 57 -15.65 6.08 -6.19
N VAL A 58 -16.28 6.24 -7.37
CA VAL A 58 -16.16 5.28 -8.47
C VAL A 58 -14.71 5.16 -8.95
N TYR A 59 -13.99 6.28 -9.06
CA TYR A 59 -12.58 6.29 -9.44
C TYR A 59 -11.74 5.49 -8.43
N LEU A 60 -11.89 5.77 -7.14
CA LEU A 60 -11.15 5.08 -6.09
C LEU A 60 -11.41 3.56 -6.13
N LEU A 61 -12.66 3.12 -6.23
CA LEU A 61 -13.01 1.70 -6.29
C LEU A 61 -12.47 1.00 -7.54
N LYS A 62 -12.47 1.69 -8.68
CA LYS A 62 -11.98 1.14 -9.96
C LYS A 62 -10.46 0.96 -9.97
N TYR A 63 -9.73 1.86 -9.33
CA TYR A 63 -8.27 1.87 -9.40
C TYR A 63 -7.57 1.38 -8.13
N LYS A 64 -8.28 1.13 -7.01
CA LYS A 64 -7.68 0.72 -5.72
C LYS A 64 -6.62 -0.37 -5.83
N SER A 65 -6.84 -1.40 -6.63
CA SER A 65 -5.92 -2.55 -6.75
C SER A 65 -4.57 -2.19 -7.35
N LYS A 66 -4.48 -1.06 -8.07
CA LYS A 66 -3.20 -0.54 -8.60
C LYS A 66 -2.39 0.23 -7.55
N PHE A 67 -3.04 0.67 -6.47
CA PHE A 67 -2.44 1.51 -5.42
C PHE A 67 -2.34 0.79 -4.07
N GLU A 68 -3.02 -0.33 -3.89
CA GLU A 68 -2.87 -1.20 -2.72
C GLU A 68 -1.52 -1.92 -2.74
N LYS A 69 -0.46 -1.22 -2.28
CA LYS A 69 0.89 -1.80 -2.12
C LYS A 69 1.03 -2.68 -0.87
N TYR A 70 0.11 -2.53 0.10
CA TYR A 70 0.27 -3.08 1.46
C TYR A 70 -0.77 -4.13 1.86
N CYS A 71 -1.72 -4.47 0.98
CA CYS A 71 -2.80 -5.40 1.31
C CYS A 71 -2.50 -6.87 1.00
N ASN A 72 -1.33 -7.20 0.46
CA ASN A 72 -1.01 -8.56 -0.01
C ASN A 72 -0.07 -9.37 0.89
N ILE A 73 0.12 -8.97 2.14
CA ILE A 73 0.95 -9.72 3.09
C ILE A 73 0.04 -10.71 3.82
N GLU A 74 -0.07 -11.93 3.29
CA GLU A 74 -0.46 -13.07 4.11
C GLU A 74 0.54 -13.17 5.27
N PRO A 75 0.09 -13.25 6.53
CA PRO A 75 1.00 -13.44 7.65
C PRO A 75 1.81 -14.72 7.40
N PRO A 76 3.15 -14.71 7.64
CA PRO A 76 3.93 -15.93 7.56
C PRO A 76 3.28 -16.96 8.49
N GLN A 77 2.83 -18.08 7.92
CA GLN A 77 2.27 -19.18 8.67
C GLN A 77 3.32 -19.64 9.67
N ASN A 78 3.10 -19.30 10.93
CA ASN A 78 3.91 -19.76 12.04
C ASN A 78 3.81 -21.29 12.09
N LYS A 79 4.86 -21.99 11.63
CA LYS A 79 5.01 -23.44 11.83
C LYS A 79 5.11 -23.67 13.33
N LYS A 80 3.97 -23.93 13.97
CA LYS A 80 3.92 -24.55 15.28
C LYS A 80 4.35 -26.01 15.17
N GLU A 81 5.06 -26.43 16.21
CA GLU A 81 5.10 -27.79 16.74
C GLU A 81 5.69 -28.86 15.81
N ASN A 82 7.00 -29.10 15.96
CA ASN A 82 7.47 -30.47 16.12
C ASN A 82 8.15 -30.54 17.49
N GLU A 83 7.32 -30.75 18.52
CA GLU A 83 7.75 -31.56 19.65
C GLU A 83 7.95 -32.98 19.09
N ASP A 84 9.18 -33.47 19.08
CA ASP A 84 9.43 -34.90 19.10
C ASP A 84 10.60 -35.14 20.04
N GLY A 85 10.25 -35.30 21.31
CA GLY A 85 11.06 -36.07 22.23
C GLY A 85 10.80 -37.54 21.93
N GLY A 86 11.84 -38.25 21.50
CA GLY A 86 11.74 -39.69 21.26
C GLY A 86 13.01 -40.28 20.68
N GLU A 87 14.04 -40.44 21.54
CA GLU A 87 14.70 -41.73 21.84
C GLU A 87 15.80 -41.53 22.90
#